data_AF-A0A4U6VP32-F1
#
_entry.id   AF-A0A4U6VP32-F1
#
_cell.length_a   1.000
_cell.length_b   1.000
_cell.length_c   1.000
_cell.angle_alpha   90.00
_cell.angle_beta   90.00
_cell.angle_gamma   90.00
#
_symmetry.space_group_name_H-M   'P 1'
#
loop_
_entity.id
_entity.type
_entity.pdbx_description
1 polymer ?
#
loop_
_entity_poly.entity_id
_entity_poly.type
_entity_poly.pdbx_seq_one_letter_code
_entity_poly.pdbx_strand_id
1 'polypeptide(L)'
;MATAQSSTPSFFNFLKEGLLLPTHNRRLFAAVFAIIVASSSLLLLGNDLAVQPISDEIRIDAMALNGTDPSSPEFLHLIQEIQEDTRKLLITGAVYLLVAVVIGSLIRILLQFAAVATYSGELHTFASLLGKAKAQLKGPLLTLAFVYALEIAYTAFLTVMAGILLTFVVVIKQYLALVFVGALLAIVAVVFLVYFFFVCSLSIIVAVAEPGCHGAGAVGRAWRLMKGKLLRAVVFILVTVVLAAAIWPVYNLAKTCALSNMASGLLLGFLYTILMAAVQVFEVCAMTAFYYECKESTEASATKYIKVSTKEPINV
;
A
#
# COMPACT_ATOMS: atom_id res chain seq x y z
N MET A 1 45.67 7.95 13.48
CA MET A 1 44.67 7.60 14.53
C MET A 1 43.35 8.21 14.07
N ALA A 2 42.56 7.47 13.31
CA ALA A 2 41.30 7.96 12.73
C ALA A 2 40.13 7.40 13.57
N THR A 3 39.44 8.29 14.26
CA THR A 3 38.21 7.98 15.00
C THR A 3 37.11 7.64 14.01
N ALA A 4 36.81 6.35 13.86
CA ALA A 4 35.58 5.88 13.24
C ALA A 4 34.41 6.28 14.15
N GLN A 5 33.83 7.46 13.92
CA GLN A 5 32.51 7.78 14.44
C GLN A 5 31.49 6.93 13.68
N SER A 6 31.16 5.75 14.21
CA SER A 6 29.92 5.08 13.85
C SER A 6 28.76 5.86 14.48
N SER A 7 28.37 6.97 13.88
CA SER A 7 27.14 7.67 14.25
C SER A 7 25.99 6.69 14.05
N THR A 8 25.39 6.23 15.13
CA THR A 8 24.18 5.40 15.07
C THR A 8 23.13 6.22 14.31
N PRO A 9 22.58 5.74 13.18
CA PRO A 9 21.63 6.52 12.41
C PRO A 9 20.45 6.89 13.32
N SER A 10 20.08 8.17 13.30
CA SER A 10 19.00 8.68 14.15
C SER A 10 17.71 7.91 13.88
N PHE A 11 16.82 7.83 14.87
CA PHE A 11 15.57 7.07 14.76
C PHE A 11 14.73 7.46 13.52
N PHE A 12 14.81 8.70 13.06
CA PHE A 12 14.05 9.25 11.92
C PHE A 12 14.87 9.37 10.63
N ASN A 13 16.08 8.82 10.59
CA ASN A 13 16.98 9.00 9.46
C ASN A 13 16.40 8.46 8.15
N PHE A 14 15.71 7.31 8.18
CA PHE A 14 15.03 6.76 7.01
C PHE A 14 13.94 7.68 6.41
N LEU A 15 13.26 8.49 7.23
CA LEU A 15 12.27 9.46 6.72
C LEU A 15 12.97 10.62 6.01
N LYS A 16 14.05 11.13 6.60
CA LYS A 16 14.88 12.17 5.99
C LYS A 16 15.46 11.68 4.66
N GLU A 17 16.01 10.47 4.66
CA GLU A 17 16.58 9.87 3.47
C GLU A 17 15.52 9.59 2.41
N GLY A 18 14.31 9.18 2.82
CA GLY A 18 13.17 9.04 1.90
C GLY A 18 12.80 10.33 1.16
N LEU A 19 12.98 11.50 1.79
CA LEU A 19 12.75 12.79 1.16
C LEU A 19 13.91 13.21 0.24
N LEU A 20 15.14 12.83 0.58
CA LEU A 20 16.35 13.21 -0.17
C LEU A 20 16.64 12.27 -1.34
N LEU A 21 16.25 11.00 -1.26
CA LEU A 21 16.57 9.99 -2.26
C LEU A 21 16.17 10.38 -3.70
N PRO A 22 14.97 10.97 -3.95
CA PRO A 22 14.61 11.42 -5.29
C PRO A 22 15.55 12.50 -5.86
N THR A 23 16.20 13.28 -4.98
CA THR A 23 17.10 14.36 -5.38
C THR A 23 18.46 13.86 -5.88
N HIS A 24 18.85 12.64 -5.51
CA HIS A 24 20.10 12.00 -5.96
C HIS A 24 20.04 11.58 -7.44
N ASN A 25 18.85 11.25 -7.96
CA ASN A 25 18.65 10.95 -9.39
C ASN A 25 17.37 11.62 -9.93
N ARG A 26 17.40 12.96 -9.97
CA ARG A 26 16.22 13.79 -10.32
C ARG A 26 15.59 13.42 -11.66
N ARG A 27 16.40 13.12 -12.67
CA ARG A 27 15.90 12.78 -14.01
C ARG A 27 15.12 11.48 -14.02
N LEU A 28 15.62 10.45 -13.33
CA LEU A 28 14.94 9.17 -13.21
C LEU A 28 13.63 9.33 -12.41
N PHE A 29 13.70 9.97 -11.25
CA PHE A 29 12.52 10.15 -10.40
C PHE A 29 11.47 11.07 -11.01
N ALA A 30 11.86 12.10 -11.78
CA ALA A 30 10.91 12.92 -12.52
C ALA A 30 10.16 12.10 -13.59
N ALA A 31 10.86 11.20 -14.30
CA ALA A 31 10.22 10.32 -15.27
C ALA A 31 9.27 9.31 -14.62
N VAL A 32 9.69 8.66 -13.53
CA VAL A 32 8.85 7.72 -12.77
C VAL A 32 7.65 8.44 -12.15
N PHE A 33 7.85 9.63 -11.59
CA PHE A 33 6.79 10.48 -11.03
C PHE A 33 5.77 10.87 -12.10
N ALA A 34 6.22 11.30 -13.29
CA ALA A 34 5.32 11.62 -14.39
C ALA A 34 4.47 10.42 -14.82
N ILE A 35 5.04 9.20 -14.84
CA ILE A 35 4.30 7.96 -15.12
C ILE A 35 3.26 7.69 -14.04
N ILE A 36 3.63 7.82 -12.75
CA ILE A 36 2.70 7.65 -11.63
C ILE A 36 1.53 8.62 -11.79
N VAL A 37 1.80 9.91 -11.95
CA VAL A 37 0.76 10.95 -12.10
C VAL A 37 -0.12 10.68 -13.30
N ALA A 38 0.45 10.39 -14.47
CA ALA A 38 -0.31 10.11 -15.69
C ALA A 38 -1.21 8.89 -15.51
N SER A 39 -0.68 7.77 -15.03
CA SER A 39 -1.46 6.54 -14.83
C SER A 39 -2.51 6.68 -13.74
N SER A 40 -2.19 7.31 -12.61
CA SER A 40 -3.16 7.58 -11.54
C SER A 40 -4.28 8.51 -12.00
N SER A 41 -3.98 9.50 -12.84
CA SER A 41 -4.99 10.40 -13.41
C SER A 41 -5.89 9.67 -14.40
N LEU A 42 -5.33 8.84 -15.29
CA LEU A 42 -6.11 8.02 -16.21
C LEU A 42 -7.01 7.02 -15.47
N LEU A 43 -6.50 6.40 -14.40
CA LEU A 43 -7.31 5.52 -13.55
C LEU A 43 -8.42 6.31 -12.87
N LEU A 44 -8.12 7.44 -12.23
CA LEU A 44 -9.13 8.29 -11.59
C LEU A 44 -10.25 8.68 -12.57
N LEU A 45 -9.89 9.14 -13.78
CA LEU A 45 -10.85 9.45 -14.84
C LEU A 45 -11.65 8.22 -15.26
N GLY A 46 -11.00 7.07 -15.42
CA GLY A 46 -11.68 5.81 -15.74
C GLY A 46 -12.70 5.40 -14.68
N ASN A 47 -12.37 5.56 -13.40
CA ASN A 47 -13.31 5.34 -12.30
C ASN A 47 -14.51 6.28 -12.37
N ASP A 48 -14.26 7.57 -12.59
CA ASP A 48 -15.29 8.61 -12.60
C ASP A 48 -16.22 8.48 -13.83
N LEU A 49 -15.73 7.92 -14.94
CA LEU A 49 -16.51 7.71 -16.16
C LEU A 49 -17.19 6.34 -16.27
N ALA A 50 -16.60 5.28 -15.70
CA ALA A 50 -17.10 3.91 -15.89
C ALA A 50 -17.78 3.33 -14.64
N VAL A 51 -17.32 3.69 -13.44
CA VAL A 51 -17.77 3.06 -12.19
C VAL A 51 -18.71 3.98 -11.40
N GLN A 52 -18.38 5.27 -11.27
CA GLN A 52 -19.22 6.22 -10.54
C GLN A 52 -20.65 6.35 -11.11
N PRO A 53 -20.89 6.42 -12.43
CA PRO A 53 -22.24 6.61 -12.95
C PRO A 53 -23.19 5.47 -12.57
N ILE A 54 -22.73 4.22 -12.67
CA ILE A 54 -23.52 3.03 -12.29
C ILE A 54 -23.78 3.04 -10.77
N SER A 55 -22.78 3.45 -9.98
CA SER A 55 -22.96 3.57 -8.53
C SER A 55 -23.93 4.69 -8.14
N ASP A 56 -23.99 5.77 -8.91
CA ASP A 56 -24.93 6.87 -8.68
C ASP A 56 -26.35 6.50 -9.09
N GLU A 57 -26.52 5.75 -10.19
CA GLU A 57 -27.80 5.19 -10.64
C GLU A 57 -28.42 4.27 -9.58
N ILE A 58 -27.68 3.24 -9.14
CA ILE A 58 -28.11 2.35 -8.04
C ILE A 58 -28.51 3.14 -6.80
N ARG A 59 -27.77 4.21 -6.48
CA ARG A 59 -28.06 5.04 -5.31
C ARG A 59 -29.36 5.83 -5.48
N ILE A 60 -29.61 6.37 -6.66
CA ILE A 60 -30.85 7.09 -7.00
C ILE A 60 -32.04 6.12 -6.91
N ASP A 61 -31.92 4.94 -7.51
CA ASP A 61 -32.99 3.95 -7.54
C ASP A 61 -33.26 3.39 -6.14
N ALA A 62 -32.23 3.16 -5.33
CA ALA A 62 -32.39 2.77 -3.94
C ALA A 62 -33.10 3.86 -3.10
N MET A 63 -32.87 5.14 -3.38
CA MET A 63 -33.62 6.23 -2.74
C MET A 63 -35.08 6.25 -3.19
N ALA A 64 -35.34 6.04 -4.49
CA ALA A 64 -36.70 5.96 -5.03
C ALA A 64 -37.46 4.75 -4.45
N LEU A 65 -36.80 3.59 -4.29
CA LEU A 65 -37.39 2.37 -3.74
C LEU A 65 -37.94 2.58 -2.33
N ASN A 66 -37.22 3.34 -1.49
CA ASN A 66 -37.65 3.65 -0.12
C ASN A 66 -38.96 4.46 -0.07
N GLY A 67 -39.32 5.17 -1.15
CA GLY A 67 -40.54 5.96 -1.25
C GLY A 67 -41.71 5.25 -1.93
N THR A 68 -41.51 4.06 -2.50
CA THR A 68 -42.49 3.35 -3.32
C THR A 68 -43.29 2.33 -2.50
N ASP A 69 -44.60 2.20 -2.76
CA ASP A 69 -45.45 1.19 -2.11
C ASP A 69 -44.97 -0.24 -2.44
N PRO A 70 -44.66 -1.09 -1.43
CA PRO A 70 -44.21 -2.47 -1.63
C PRO A 70 -45.15 -3.36 -2.46
N SER A 71 -46.43 -3.00 -2.57
CA SER A 71 -47.42 -3.78 -3.33
C SER A 71 -47.55 -3.35 -4.79
N SER A 72 -46.83 -2.30 -5.20
CA SER A 72 -46.92 -1.74 -6.55
C SER A 72 -46.04 -2.52 -7.54
N PRO A 73 -46.43 -2.56 -8.83
CA PRO A 73 -45.56 -3.11 -9.89
C PRO A 73 -44.27 -2.28 -10.07
N GLU A 74 -44.30 -0.99 -9.72
CA GLU A 74 -43.15 -0.09 -9.76
C GLU A 74 -42.08 -0.48 -8.74
N PHE A 75 -42.48 -1.00 -7.57
CA PHE A 75 -41.55 -1.50 -6.56
C PHE A 75 -40.76 -2.72 -7.07
N LEU A 76 -41.44 -3.65 -7.75
CA LEU A 76 -40.80 -4.83 -8.33
C LEU A 76 -39.86 -4.46 -9.49
N HIS A 77 -40.25 -3.47 -10.31
CA HIS A 77 -39.40 -2.94 -11.37
C HIS A 77 -38.10 -2.35 -10.82
N LEU A 78 -38.18 -1.47 -9.81
CA LEU A 78 -36.99 -0.88 -9.20
C LEU A 78 -36.06 -1.92 -8.58
N ILE A 79 -36.60 -2.98 -7.96
CA ILE A 79 -35.76 -4.06 -7.43
C ILE A 79 -35.00 -4.76 -8.56
N GLN A 80 -35.65 -5.03 -9.69
CA GLN A 80 -35.01 -5.67 -10.84
C GLN A 80 -33.92 -4.76 -11.43
N GLU A 81 -34.21 -3.48 -11.60
CA GLU A 81 -33.28 -2.46 -12.09
C GLU A 81 -32.04 -2.35 -11.19
N ILE A 82 -32.24 -2.21 -9.87
CA ILE A 82 -31.15 -2.20 -8.89
C ILE A 82 -30.32 -3.50 -8.96
N GLN A 83 -30.95 -4.65 -9.12
CA GLN A 83 -30.23 -5.93 -9.23
C GLN A 83 -29.39 -6.00 -10.51
N GLU A 84 -29.94 -5.59 -11.64
CA GLU A 84 -29.23 -5.55 -12.92
C GLU A 84 -28.05 -4.58 -12.86
N ASP A 85 -28.24 -3.39 -12.33
CA ASP A 85 -27.20 -2.39 -12.23
C ASP A 85 -26.16 -2.76 -11.19
N THR A 86 -26.55 -3.41 -10.09
CA THR A 86 -25.59 -4.00 -9.15
C THR A 86 -24.73 -5.06 -9.83
N ARG A 87 -25.31 -5.92 -10.67
CA ARG A 87 -24.55 -6.91 -11.44
C ARG A 87 -23.61 -6.24 -12.44
N LYS A 88 -24.06 -5.20 -13.15
CA LYS A 88 -23.21 -4.40 -14.04
C LYS A 88 -22.07 -3.75 -13.27
N LEU A 89 -22.34 -3.15 -12.10
CA LEU A 89 -21.34 -2.54 -11.23
C LEU A 89 -20.31 -3.57 -10.75
N LEU A 90 -20.74 -4.78 -10.38
CA LEU A 90 -19.82 -5.84 -9.97
C LEU A 90 -18.87 -6.24 -11.11
N ILE A 91 -19.39 -6.41 -12.33
CA ILE A 91 -18.56 -6.78 -13.48
C ILE A 91 -17.63 -5.63 -13.88
N THR A 92 -18.16 -4.44 -14.09
CA THR A 92 -17.39 -3.24 -14.48
C THR A 92 -16.37 -2.89 -13.41
N GLY A 93 -16.77 -2.91 -12.14
CA GLY A 93 -15.90 -2.69 -11.00
C GLY A 93 -14.80 -3.73 -10.89
N ALA A 94 -15.10 -5.02 -11.07
CA ALA A 94 -14.07 -6.07 -11.06
C ALA A 94 -13.05 -5.91 -12.20
N VAL A 95 -13.51 -5.62 -13.42
CA VAL A 95 -12.62 -5.37 -14.56
C VAL A 95 -11.74 -4.13 -14.30
N TYR A 96 -12.33 -3.04 -13.84
CA TYR A 96 -11.61 -1.81 -13.52
C TYR A 96 -10.58 -2.03 -12.42
N LEU A 97 -10.95 -2.72 -11.33
CA LEU A 97 -10.05 -3.05 -10.23
C LEU A 97 -8.88 -3.92 -10.71
N LEU A 98 -9.13 -4.91 -11.56
CA LEU A 98 -8.07 -5.74 -12.13
C LEU A 98 -7.07 -4.91 -12.94
N VAL A 99 -7.56 -4.00 -13.79
CA VAL A 99 -6.71 -3.09 -14.57
C VAL A 99 -5.91 -2.17 -13.64
N ALA A 100 -6.57 -1.57 -12.64
CA ALA A 100 -5.92 -0.68 -11.66
C ALA A 100 -4.83 -1.40 -10.85
N VAL A 101 -5.09 -2.63 -10.41
CA VAL A 101 -4.12 -3.45 -9.67
C VAL A 101 -2.92 -3.80 -10.54
N VAL A 102 -3.12 -4.19 -11.80
CA VAL A 102 -2.02 -4.51 -12.72
C VAL A 102 -1.15 -3.29 -12.98
N ILE A 103 -1.75 -2.16 -13.37
CA ILE A 103 -1.02 -0.91 -13.65
C ILE A 103 -0.30 -0.41 -12.39
N GLY A 104 -1.01 -0.35 -11.26
CA GLY A 104 -0.45 0.09 -9.99
C GLY A 104 0.72 -0.77 -9.52
N SER A 105 0.63 -2.10 -9.71
CA SER A 105 1.70 -3.04 -9.36
C SER A 105 2.96 -2.82 -10.20
N LEU A 106 2.81 -2.65 -11.51
CA LEU A 106 3.93 -2.40 -12.42
C LEU A 106 4.66 -1.11 -12.06
N ILE A 107 3.90 -0.04 -11.78
CA ILE A 107 4.44 1.25 -11.36
C ILE A 107 5.16 1.14 -10.02
N ARG A 108 4.57 0.44 -9.03
CA ARG A 108 5.20 0.20 -7.73
C ARG A 108 6.54 -0.54 -7.85
N ILE A 109 6.59 -1.61 -8.65
CA ILE A 109 7.84 -2.35 -8.90
C ILE A 109 8.88 -1.44 -9.56
N LEU A 110 8.49 -0.67 -10.58
CA LEU A 110 9.40 0.26 -11.26
C LEU A 110 9.98 1.30 -10.28
N LEU A 111 9.14 1.87 -9.42
CA LEU A 111 9.54 2.82 -8.38
C LEU A 111 10.49 2.17 -7.35
N GLN A 112 10.24 0.94 -6.94
CA GLN A 112 11.13 0.19 -6.04
C GLN A 112 12.49 -0.08 -6.69
N PHE A 113 12.54 -0.48 -7.96
CA PHE A 113 13.81 -0.58 -8.71
C PHE A 113 14.55 0.76 -8.75
N ALA A 114 13.85 1.86 -9.01
CA ALA A 114 14.44 3.20 -9.03
C ALA A 114 15.01 3.60 -7.65
N ALA A 115 14.27 3.33 -6.58
CA ALA A 115 14.70 3.62 -5.22
C ALA A 115 15.91 2.77 -4.80
N VAL A 116 15.85 1.46 -5.00
CA VAL A 116 16.94 0.52 -4.65
C VAL A 116 18.22 0.83 -5.43
N ALA A 117 18.10 1.10 -6.74
CA ALA A 117 19.23 1.48 -7.58
C ALA A 117 19.87 2.79 -7.10
N THR A 118 19.05 3.82 -6.87
CA THR A 118 19.54 5.14 -6.45
C THR A 118 20.18 5.09 -5.06
N TYR A 119 19.58 4.34 -4.12
CA TYR A 119 20.13 4.17 -2.77
C TYR A 119 21.48 3.43 -2.80
N SER A 120 21.61 2.42 -3.67
CA SER A 120 22.87 1.68 -3.84
C SER A 120 23.97 2.48 -4.54
N GLY A 121 23.72 3.75 -4.91
CA GLY A 121 24.65 4.59 -5.65
C GLY A 121 24.72 4.27 -7.15
N GLU A 122 23.84 3.42 -7.67
CA GLU A 122 23.78 3.11 -9.10
C GLU A 122 23.03 4.22 -9.85
N LEU A 123 23.77 5.06 -10.58
CA LEU A 123 23.19 6.06 -11.46
C LEU A 123 22.70 5.42 -12.77
N HIS A 124 21.43 5.02 -12.77
CA HIS A 124 20.76 4.52 -13.97
C HIS A 124 19.98 5.61 -14.70
N THR A 125 19.98 5.51 -16.02
CA THR A 125 18.98 6.18 -16.86
C THR A 125 17.66 5.41 -16.81
N PHE A 126 16.55 6.04 -17.18
CA PHE A 126 15.26 5.36 -17.24
C PHE A 126 15.29 4.10 -18.13
N ALA A 127 15.96 4.17 -19.28
CA ALA A 127 16.08 3.05 -20.20
C ALA A 127 16.91 1.89 -19.61
N SER A 128 18.04 2.20 -18.94
CA SER A 128 18.86 1.16 -18.30
C SER A 128 18.15 0.53 -17.12
N LEU A 129 17.41 1.33 -16.33
CA LEU A 129 16.57 0.82 -15.25
C LEU A 129 15.48 -0.12 -15.79
N LEU A 130 14.81 0.24 -16.88
CA LEU A 130 13.77 -0.59 -17.48
C LEU A 130 14.34 -1.92 -18.00
N GLY A 131 15.54 -1.91 -18.58
CA GLY A 131 16.26 -3.12 -18.97
C GLY A 131 16.57 -4.02 -17.78
N LYS A 132 17.09 -3.45 -16.69
CA LYS A 132 17.38 -4.17 -15.43
C LYS A 132 16.11 -4.72 -14.79
N ALA A 133 15.06 -3.90 -14.69
CA ALA A 133 13.77 -4.28 -14.16
C ALA A 133 13.18 -5.46 -14.95
N LYS A 134 13.22 -5.42 -16.29
CA LYS A 134 12.77 -6.53 -17.14
C LYS A 134 13.58 -7.81 -16.92
N ALA A 135 14.90 -7.70 -16.78
CA ALA A 135 15.77 -8.85 -16.55
C ALA A 135 15.56 -9.50 -15.17
N GLN A 136 15.29 -8.69 -14.15
CA GLN A 136 15.15 -9.14 -12.75
C GLN A 136 13.70 -9.21 -12.25
N LEU A 137 12.70 -9.02 -13.13
CA LEU A 137 11.29 -8.89 -12.75
C LEU A 137 10.72 -10.12 -12.06
N LYS A 138 11.22 -11.31 -12.40
CA LYS A 138 10.66 -12.59 -11.93
C LYS A 138 10.61 -12.66 -10.40
N GLY A 139 11.62 -12.14 -9.73
CA GLY A 139 11.73 -12.14 -8.28
C GLY A 139 10.68 -11.28 -7.57
N PRO A 140 10.64 -9.97 -7.86
CA PRO A 140 9.61 -9.06 -7.35
C PRO A 140 8.20 -9.49 -7.74
N LEU A 141 7.98 -10.00 -8.95
CA LEU A 141 6.66 -10.45 -9.40
C LEU A 141 6.18 -11.69 -8.62
N LEU A 142 7.06 -12.66 -8.38
CA LEU A 142 6.74 -13.83 -7.55
C LEU A 142 6.44 -13.43 -6.11
N THR A 143 7.20 -12.47 -5.58
CA THR A 143 6.98 -11.93 -4.22
C THR A 143 5.66 -11.19 -4.14
N LEU A 144 5.33 -10.38 -5.14
CA LEU A 144 4.07 -9.67 -5.24
C LEU A 144 2.88 -10.64 -5.31
N ALA A 145 2.96 -11.69 -6.14
CA ALA A 145 1.91 -12.69 -6.22
C ALA A 145 1.68 -13.42 -4.88
N PHE A 146 2.78 -13.76 -4.18
CA PHE A 146 2.71 -14.36 -2.86
C PHE A 146 2.12 -13.41 -1.81
N VAL A 147 2.51 -12.13 -1.85
CA VAL A 147 1.96 -11.07 -1.00
C VAL A 147 0.46 -10.89 -1.22
N TYR A 148 -0.01 -10.80 -2.47
CA TYR A 148 -1.44 -10.70 -2.76
C TYR A 148 -2.21 -11.91 -2.26
N ALA A 149 -1.68 -13.14 -2.43
CA ALA A 149 -2.32 -14.34 -1.90
C ALA A 149 -2.46 -14.27 -0.36
N LEU A 150 -1.43 -13.78 0.33
CA LEU A 150 -1.47 -13.58 1.79
C LEU A 150 -2.45 -12.49 2.22
N GLU A 151 -2.47 -11.34 1.53
CA GLU A 151 -3.39 -10.24 1.81
C GLU A 151 -4.84 -10.66 1.59
N ILE A 152 -5.14 -11.37 0.50
CA ILE A 152 -6.46 -11.95 0.22
C ILE A 152 -6.85 -12.96 1.31
N ALA A 153 -5.95 -13.88 1.66
CA ALA A 153 -6.23 -14.88 2.70
C ALA A 153 -6.52 -14.23 4.06
N TYR A 154 -5.73 -13.21 4.45
CA TYR A 154 -5.90 -12.53 5.72
C TYR A 154 -7.16 -11.66 5.75
N THR A 155 -7.46 -10.91 4.68
CA THR A 155 -8.69 -10.11 4.57
C THR A 155 -9.96 -10.97 4.53
N ALA A 156 -9.91 -12.13 3.84
CA ALA A 156 -10.99 -13.11 3.86
C ALA A 156 -11.21 -13.66 5.28
N PHE A 157 -10.13 -14.01 5.99
CA PHE A 157 -10.20 -14.45 7.38
C PHE A 157 -10.85 -13.40 8.29
N LEU A 158 -10.45 -12.13 8.18
CA LEU A 158 -11.06 -11.04 8.96
C LEU A 158 -12.54 -10.86 8.63
N THR A 159 -12.92 -10.93 7.36
CA THR A 159 -14.32 -10.79 6.92
C THR A 159 -15.19 -11.90 7.50
N VAL A 160 -14.70 -13.14 7.50
CA VAL A 160 -15.39 -14.29 8.10
C VAL A 160 -15.52 -14.11 9.61
N MET A 161 -14.45 -13.71 10.29
CA MET A 161 -14.47 -13.44 11.74
C MET A 161 -15.45 -12.32 12.11
N ALA A 162 -15.47 -11.23 11.34
CA ALA A 162 -16.39 -10.12 11.55
C ALA A 162 -17.85 -10.54 11.30
N GLY A 163 -18.11 -11.35 10.26
CA GLY A 163 -19.44 -11.89 9.97
C GLY A 163 -19.97 -12.82 11.07
N ILE A 164 -19.11 -13.68 11.62
CA ILE A 164 -19.46 -14.53 12.77
C ILE A 164 -19.77 -13.65 13.98
N LEU A 165 -18.94 -12.66 14.29
CA LEU A 165 -19.17 -11.74 15.41
C LEU A 165 -20.50 -10.99 15.23
N LEU A 166 -20.77 -10.44 14.05
CA LEU A 166 -22.02 -9.74 13.76
C LEU A 166 -23.24 -10.66 13.94
N THR A 167 -23.18 -11.87 13.38
CA THR A 167 -24.25 -12.87 13.53
C THR A 167 -24.49 -13.19 14.99
N PHE A 168 -23.43 -13.38 15.77
CA PHE A 168 -23.51 -13.65 17.21
C PHE A 168 -24.19 -12.50 17.96
N VAL A 169 -23.84 -11.24 17.64
CA VAL A 169 -24.45 -10.05 18.26
C VAL A 169 -25.94 -9.91 17.92
N VAL A 170 -26.34 -10.21 16.68
CA VAL A 170 -27.73 -10.12 16.24
C VAL A 170 -28.59 -11.23 16.85
N VAL A 171 -28.07 -12.45 16.92
CA VAL A 171 -28.80 -13.63 17.41
C VAL A 171 -28.87 -13.66 18.94
N ILE A 172 -27.77 -13.34 19.63
CA ILE A 172 -27.68 -13.43 21.09
C ILE A 172 -27.85 -12.02 21.65
N LYS A 173 -29.11 -11.69 21.97
CA LYS A 173 -29.45 -10.41 22.61
C LYS A 173 -28.66 -10.26 23.93
N GLN A 174 -27.80 -9.26 23.96
CA GLN A 174 -27.12 -8.68 25.13
C GLN A 174 -26.08 -9.56 25.87
N TYR A 175 -24.91 -9.73 25.25
CA TYR A 175 -23.64 -9.90 25.99
C TYR A 175 -22.66 -8.78 25.63
N LEU A 176 -22.85 -7.60 26.23
CA LEU A 176 -21.98 -6.43 26.04
C LEU A 176 -20.49 -6.74 26.27
N ALA A 177 -20.19 -7.63 27.22
CA ALA A 177 -18.83 -8.08 27.50
C ALA A 177 -18.20 -8.82 26.29
N LEU A 178 -18.96 -9.68 25.62
CA LEU A 178 -18.46 -10.41 24.45
C LEU A 178 -18.32 -9.50 23.23
N VAL A 179 -19.24 -8.55 23.05
CA VAL A 179 -19.12 -7.48 22.04
C VAL A 179 -17.85 -6.67 22.26
N PHE A 180 -17.58 -6.29 23.51
CA PHE A 180 -16.39 -5.52 23.88
C PHE A 180 -15.10 -6.30 23.62
N VAL A 181 -15.03 -7.58 24.03
CA VAL A 181 -13.88 -8.45 23.74
C VAL A 181 -13.71 -8.64 22.22
N GLY A 182 -14.80 -8.85 21.49
CA GLY A 182 -14.78 -8.96 20.03
C GLY A 182 -14.26 -7.69 19.35
N ALA A 183 -14.67 -6.51 19.83
CA ALA A 183 -14.18 -5.23 19.33
C ALA A 183 -12.68 -5.04 19.62
N LEU A 184 -12.20 -5.40 20.81
CA LEU A 184 -10.76 -5.36 21.14
C LEU A 184 -9.96 -6.30 20.24
N LEU A 185 -10.42 -7.53 20.02
CA LEU A 185 -9.79 -8.49 19.12
C LEU A 185 -9.77 -7.95 17.67
N ALA A 186 -10.85 -7.32 17.22
CA ALA A 186 -10.91 -6.68 15.91
C ALA A 186 -9.88 -5.55 15.80
N ILE A 187 -9.71 -4.71 16.83
CA ILE A 187 -8.68 -3.66 16.86
C ILE A 187 -7.29 -4.27 16.75
N VAL A 188 -6.99 -5.30 17.56
CA VAL A 188 -5.69 -6.00 17.50
C VAL A 188 -5.44 -6.59 16.11
N ALA A 189 -6.47 -7.19 15.50
CA ALA A 189 -6.39 -7.76 14.17
C ALA A 189 -6.14 -6.69 13.10
N VAL A 190 -6.80 -5.52 13.19
CA VAL A 190 -6.57 -4.39 12.29
C VAL A 190 -5.16 -3.81 12.47
N VAL A 191 -4.67 -3.66 13.71
CA VAL A 191 -3.30 -3.20 13.97
C VAL A 191 -2.29 -4.18 13.38
N PHE A 192 -2.50 -5.49 13.56
CA PHE A 192 -1.66 -6.51 12.96
C PHE A 192 -1.73 -6.46 11.43
N LEU A 193 -2.91 -6.23 10.84
CA LEU A 193 -3.07 -6.09 9.40
C LEU A 193 -2.21 -4.97 8.84
N VAL A 194 -2.24 -3.79 9.46
CA VAL A 194 -1.45 -2.64 8.99
C VAL A 194 0.05 -2.94 9.09
N TYR A 195 0.49 -3.54 10.18
CA TYR A 195 1.88 -4.01 10.31
C TYR A 195 2.24 -5.07 9.26
N PHE A 196 1.32 -5.99 8.98
CA PHE A 196 1.50 -7.05 7.99
C PHE A 196 1.66 -6.48 6.57
N PHE A 197 0.80 -5.53 6.17
CA PHE A 197 0.93 -4.81 4.90
C PHE A 197 2.28 -4.09 4.77
N PHE A 198 2.77 -3.50 5.86
CA PHE A 198 4.10 -2.89 5.88
C PHE A 198 5.21 -3.93 5.62
N VAL A 199 5.15 -5.09 6.28
CA VAL A 199 6.11 -6.19 6.04
C VAL A 199 6.00 -6.72 4.61
N CYS A 200 4.78 -6.87 4.08
CA CYS A 200 4.54 -7.28 2.71
C CYS A 200 5.17 -6.29 1.72
N SER A 201 4.97 -4.99 1.91
CA SER A 201 5.59 -3.94 1.09
C SER A 201 7.12 -3.98 1.15
N LEU A 202 7.67 -4.15 2.37
CA LEU A 202 9.11 -4.31 2.59
C LEU A 202 9.67 -5.56 1.90
N SER A 203 8.90 -6.65 1.85
CA SER A 203 9.33 -7.90 1.20
C SER A 203 9.54 -7.74 -0.30
N ILE A 204 8.77 -6.87 -0.97
CA ILE A 204 8.97 -6.60 -2.39
C ILE A 204 10.27 -5.82 -2.60
N ILE A 205 10.58 -4.84 -1.71
CA ILE A 205 11.88 -4.15 -1.72
C ILE A 205 13.03 -5.13 -1.50
N VAL A 206 12.89 -6.08 -0.57
CA VAL A 206 13.87 -7.17 -0.38
C VAL A 206 14.06 -7.96 -1.66
N ALA A 207 12.98 -8.34 -2.36
CA ALA A 207 13.06 -9.09 -3.61
C ALA A 207 13.69 -8.30 -4.76
N VAL A 208 13.57 -6.97 -4.75
CA VAL A 208 14.25 -6.08 -5.70
C VAL A 208 15.73 -5.92 -5.35
N ALA A 209 16.06 -5.82 -4.06
CA ALA A 209 17.42 -5.55 -3.59
C ALA A 209 18.29 -6.81 -3.43
N GLU A 210 17.68 -8.00 -3.25
CA GLU A 210 18.35 -9.29 -3.07
C GLU A 210 17.87 -10.26 -4.18
N PRO A 211 18.51 -10.33 -5.36
CA PRO A 211 18.08 -11.14 -6.53
C PRO A 211 18.03 -12.67 -6.33
N GLY A 212 18.27 -13.17 -5.12
CA GLY A 212 18.11 -14.58 -4.73
C GLY A 212 17.02 -14.81 -3.69
N CYS A 213 16.37 -13.76 -3.20
CA CYS A 213 15.37 -13.82 -2.12
C CYS A 213 14.00 -13.41 -2.66
N HIS A 214 13.12 -14.37 -2.93
CA HIS A 214 11.81 -14.11 -3.56
C HIS A 214 10.68 -14.89 -2.89
N GLY A 215 9.44 -14.49 -3.12
CA GLY A 215 8.25 -15.16 -2.59
C GLY A 215 8.27 -15.22 -1.06
N ALA A 216 8.01 -16.39 -0.50
CA ALA A 216 8.08 -16.63 0.94
C ALA A 216 9.46 -16.33 1.55
N GLY A 217 10.54 -16.51 0.77
CA GLY A 217 11.91 -16.19 1.22
C GLY A 217 12.07 -14.71 1.52
N ALA A 218 11.56 -13.85 0.63
CA ALA A 218 11.59 -12.40 0.78
C ALA A 218 10.74 -11.92 1.96
N VAL A 219 9.54 -12.49 2.13
CA VAL A 219 8.67 -12.20 3.28
C VAL A 219 9.32 -12.61 4.59
N GLY A 220 9.91 -13.81 4.65
CA GLY A 220 10.64 -14.27 5.83
C GLY A 220 11.86 -13.40 6.14
N ARG A 221 12.57 -12.91 5.10
CA ARG A 221 13.69 -11.97 5.25
C ARG A 221 13.22 -10.61 5.78
N ALA A 222 12.16 -10.03 5.22
CA ALA A 222 11.55 -8.79 5.70
C ALA A 222 11.08 -8.92 7.16
N TRP A 223 10.42 -10.03 7.51
CA TRP A 223 10.00 -10.32 8.89
C TRP A 223 11.18 -10.37 9.87
N ARG A 224 12.29 -11.02 9.48
CA ARG A 224 13.50 -11.07 10.30
C ARG A 224 14.11 -9.68 10.49
N LEU A 225 14.17 -8.86 9.44
CA LEU A 225 14.68 -7.48 9.51
C LEU A 225 13.86 -6.61 10.46
N MET A 226 12.57 -6.90 10.60
CA MET A 226 11.63 -6.17 11.46
C MET A 226 11.67 -6.53 12.95
N LYS A 227 12.30 -7.66 13.33
CA LYS A 227 12.38 -8.07 14.73
C LYS A 227 13.02 -6.96 15.59
N GLY A 228 12.28 -6.50 16.60
CA GLY A 228 12.72 -5.44 17.51
C GLY A 228 12.62 -4.01 16.96
N LYS A 229 12.00 -3.81 15.79
CA LYS A 229 11.91 -2.49 15.12
C LYS A 229 10.47 -2.01 14.90
N LEU A 230 9.53 -2.55 15.66
CA LEU A 230 8.10 -2.23 15.57
C LEU A 230 7.82 -0.72 15.66
N LEU A 231 8.47 -0.02 16.60
CA LEU A 231 8.26 1.41 16.79
C LEU A 231 8.61 2.25 15.54
N ARG A 232 9.66 1.87 14.81
CA ARG A 232 10.06 2.57 13.57
C ARG A 232 9.02 2.36 12.46
N ALA A 233 8.49 1.14 12.33
CA ALA A 233 7.39 0.87 11.39
C ALA A 233 6.12 1.63 11.78
N VAL A 234 5.77 1.67 13.07
CA VAL A 234 4.61 2.45 13.56
C VAL A 234 4.78 3.93 13.20
N VAL A 235 5.97 4.49 13.37
CA VAL A 235 6.24 5.89 12.97
C VAL A 235 6.14 6.08 11.46
N PHE A 236 6.68 5.16 10.66
CA PHE A 236 6.52 5.22 9.19
C PHE A 236 5.04 5.22 8.80
N ILE A 237 4.27 4.26 9.32
CA ILE A 237 2.84 4.09 9.05
C ILE A 237 2.08 5.35 9.48
N LEU A 238 2.37 5.88 10.67
CA LEU A 238 1.71 7.09 11.17
C LEU A 238 1.95 8.28 10.23
N VAL A 239 3.21 8.48 9.80
CA VAL A 239 3.56 9.60 8.90
C VAL A 239 2.85 9.45 7.56
N THR A 240 2.85 8.26 6.95
CA THR A 240 2.21 8.04 5.65
C THR A 240 0.69 8.18 5.73
N VAL A 241 0.06 7.69 6.80
CA VAL A 241 -1.38 7.85 7.05
C VAL A 241 -1.74 9.32 7.26
N VAL A 242 -0.96 10.07 8.05
CA VAL A 242 -1.19 11.50 8.27
C VAL A 242 -1.07 12.30 6.97
N LEU A 243 -0.06 11.99 6.13
CA LEU A 243 0.11 12.62 4.83
C LEU A 243 -1.08 12.35 3.90
N ALA A 244 -1.53 11.08 3.81
CA ALA A 244 -2.68 10.73 3.01
C ALA A 244 -3.98 11.40 3.51
N ALA A 245 -4.20 11.42 4.84
CA ALA A 245 -5.34 12.08 5.46
C ALA A 245 -5.35 13.59 5.20
N ALA A 246 -4.19 14.25 5.20
CA ALA A 246 -4.07 15.67 4.91
C ALA A 246 -4.42 16.01 3.45
N ILE A 247 -4.26 15.07 2.52
CA ILE A 247 -4.57 15.25 1.09
C ILE A 247 -6.05 14.95 0.79
N TRP A 248 -6.71 14.12 1.60
CA TRP A 248 -8.10 13.71 1.42
C TRP A 248 -9.11 14.86 1.17
N PRO A 249 -9.02 16.03 1.84
CA PRO A 249 -9.91 17.16 1.56
C PRO A 249 -9.86 17.63 0.10
N VAL A 250 -8.71 17.54 -0.57
CA VAL A 250 -8.55 17.92 -1.99
C VAL A 250 -9.41 17.04 -2.89
N TYR A 251 -9.49 15.74 -2.59
CA TYR A 251 -10.34 14.80 -3.32
C TYR A 251 -11.83 15.12 -3.14
N ASN A 252 -12.27 15.42 -1.91
CA ASN A 252 -13.65 15.80 -1.66
C ASN A 252 -14.00 17.11 -2.38
N LEU A 253 -13.11 18.11 -2.32
CA LEU A 253 -13.27 19.35 -3.06
C LEU A 253 -13.35 19.12 -4.57
N ALA A 254 -12.53 18.22 -5.11
CA ALA A 254 -12.59 17.86 -6.52
C ALA A 254 -13.98 17.34 -6.91
N LYS A 255 -14.55 16.43 -6.11
CA LYS A 255 -15.92 15.91 -6.34
C LYS A 255 -16.98 17.00 -6.24
N THR A 256 -16.92 17.85 -5.22
CA THR A 256 -17.90 18.94 -5.04
C THR A 256 -17.80 19.96 -6.17
N CYS A 257 -16.60 20.34 -6.60
CA CYS A 257 -16.40 21.27 -7.70
C CYS A 257 -16.83 20.68 -9.04
N ALA A 258 -16.65 19.37 -9.27
CA ALA A 258 -17.07 18.72 -10.52
C ALA A 258 -18.58 18.86 -10.79
N LEU A 259 -19.41 18.95 -9.74
CA LEU A 259 -20.86 19.15 -9.86
C LEU A 259 -21.25 20.52 -10.40
N SER A 260 -20.45 21.55 -10.14
CA SER A 260 -20.73 22.94 -10.55
C SER A 260 -19.91 23.35 -11.78
N ASN A 261 -18.64 22.98 -11.82
CA ASN A 261 -17.73 23.23 -12.90
C ASN A 261 -16.78 22.03 -13.08
N MET A 262 -17.09 21.23 -14.10
CA MET A 262 -16.34 20.03 -14.46
C MET A 262 -14.84 20.31 -14.68
N ALA A 263 -14.47 21.45 -15.29
CA ALA A 263 -13.07 21.80 -15.49
C ALA A 263 -12.33 22.02 -14.16
N SER A 264 -12.98 22.68 -13.19
CA SER A 264 -12.40 22.87 -11.85
C SER A 264 -12.29 21.55 -11.09
N GLY A 265 -13.30 20.67 -11.21
CA GLY A 265 -13.26 19.34 -10.61
C GLY A 265 -12.12 18.49 -11.16
N LEU A 266 -11.92 18.49 -12.48
CA LEU A 266 -10.82 17.78 -13.14
C LEU A 266 -9.44 18.31 -12.72
N LEU A 267 -9.29 19.63 -12.61
CA LEU A 267 -8.03 20.26 -12.22
C LEU A 267 -7.66 19.94 -10.77
N LEU A 268 -8.65 19.93 -9.86
CA LEU A 268 -8.47 19.49 -8.47
C LEU A 268 -8.21 17.97 -8.38
N GLY A 269 -8.87 17.17 -9.22
CA GLY A 269 -8.59 15.73 -9.32
C GLY A 269 -7.15 15.45 -9.77
N PHE A 270 -6.65 16.21 -10.76
CA PHE A 270 -5.26 16.14 -11.19
C PHE A 270 -4.28 16.61 -10.11
N LEU A 271 -4.61 17.67 -9.37
CA LEU A 271 -3.82 18.09 -8.22
C LEU A 271 -3.76 17.00 -7.14
N TYR A 272 -4.88 16.33 -6.88
CA TYR A 272 -4.94 15.21 -5.94
C TYR A 272 -4.02 14.06 -6.39
N THR A 273 -4.00 13.69 -7.67
CA THR A 273 -3.11 12.63 -8.15
C THR A 273 -1.63 13.02 -8.07
N ILE A 274 -1.28 14.28 -8.31
CA ILE A 274 0.09 14.80 -8.08
C ILE A 274 0.51 14.64 -6.62
N LEU A 275 -0.34 15.06 -5.69
CA LEU A 275 -0.04 14.99 -4.26
C LEU A 275 0.10 13.53 -3.77
N MET A 276 -0.81 12.65 -4.19
CA MET A 276 -0.74 11.23 -3.86
C MET A 276 0.47 10.53 -4.49
N ALA A 277 0.85 10.91 -5.71
CA ALA A 277 2.08 10.42 -6.34
C ALA A 277 3.32 10.81 -5.53
N ALA A 278 3.34 12.02 -4.96
CA ALA A 278 4.46 12.48 -4.14
C ALA A 278 4.57 11.67 -2.84
N VAL A 279 3.43 11.39 -2.19
CA VAL A 279 3.38 10.50 -1.02
C VAL A 279 3.86 9.09 -1.38
N GLN A 280 3.43 8.54 -2.52
CA GLN A 280 3.86 7.22 -2.96
C GLN A 280 5.37 7.14 -3.21
N VAL A 281 5.96 8.15 -3.86
CA VAL A 281 7.42 8.23 -4.06
C VAL A 281 8.14 8.31 -2.72
N PHE A 282 7.69 9.18 -1.81
CA PHE A 282 8.24 9.30 -0.47
C PHE A 282 8.18 7.98 0.30
N GLU A 283 7.02 7.30 0.29
CA GLU A 283 6.79 6.03 0.97
C GLU A 283 7.80 4.97 0.52
N VAL A 284 7.94 4.77 -0.80
CA VAL A 284 8.87 3.76 -1.33
C VAL A 284 10.32 4.14 -1.04
N CYS A 285 10.68 5.42 -1.14
CA CYS A 285 12.04 5.88 -0.85
C CYS A 285 12.40 5.72 0.63
N ALA A 286 11.50 6.12 1.53
CA ALA A 286 11.68 5.98 2.98
C ALA A 286 11.72 4.50 3.40
N MET A 287 10.89 3.64 2.80
CA MET A 287 10.91 2.20 3.06
C MET A 287 12.19 1.55 2.52
N THR A 288 12.70 2.03 1.39
CA THR A 288 14.00 1.58 0.85
C THR A 288 15.14 1.96 1.79
N ALA A 289 15.19 3.20 2.25
CA ALA A 289 16.19 3.64 3.23
C ALA A 289 16.09 2.82 4.53
N PHE A 290 14.87 2.62 5.03
CA PHE A 290 14.61 1.79 6.20
C PHE A 290 15.11 0.35 6.02
N TYR A 291 14.92 -0.24 4.84
CA TYR A 291 15.45 -1.56 4.49
C TYR A 291 16.98 -1.61 4.63
N TYR A 292 17.70 -0.67 4.03
CA TYR A 292 19.17 -0.65 4.08
C TYR A 292 19.71 -0.41 5.50
N GLU A 293 19.14 0.54 6.25
CA GLU A 293 19.48 0.73 7.68
C GLU A 293 19.25 -0.56 8.49
N CYS A 294 18.16 -1.28 8.19
CA CYS A 294 17.86 -2.53 8.87
C CYS A 294 18.81 -3.67 8.50
N LYS A 295 19.24 -3.72 7.24
CA LYS A 295 20.21 -4.69 6.74
C LYS A 295 21.57 -4.45 7.38
N GLU A 296 22.08 -3.22 7.33
CA GLU A 296 23.37 -2.84 7.90
C GLU A 296 23.45 -3.12 9.41
N SER A 297 22.40 -2.77 10.17
CA SER A 297 22.36 -3.05 11.61
C SER A 297 22.37 -4.56 11.95
N THR A 298 21.74 -5.37 11.11
CA THR A 298 21.70 -6.83 11.27
C THR A 298 23.07 -7.45 10.96
N GLU A 299 23.70 -7.01 9.87
CA GLU A 299 25.04 -7.47 9.44
C GLU A 299 26.12 -7.05 10.45
N ALA A 300 26.09 -5.81 10.92
CA ALA A 300 27.01 -5.32 11.95
C ALA A 300 26.89 -6.12 13.27
N SER A 301 25.68 -6.47 13.66
CA SER A 301 25.43 -7.31 14.84
C SER A 301 26.01 -8.72 14.64
N ALA A 302 25.78 -9.34 13.49
CA ALA A 302 26.31 -10.67 13.17
C ALA A 302 27.85 -10.69 13.18
N THR A 303 28.51 -9.69 12.60
CA THR A 303 29.97 -9.56 12.63
C THR A 303 30.51 -9.38 14.06
N LYS A 304 29.79 -8.64 14.91
CA LYS A 304 30.16 -8.47 16.33
C LYS A 304 30.11 -9.80 17.09
N TYR A 305 29.08 -10.61 16.89
CA TYR A 305 28.98 -11.94 17.52
C TYR A 305 30.09 -12.89 17.07
N ILE A 306 30.40 -12.92 15.77
CA ILE A 306 31.50 -13.74 15.24
C ILE A 306 32.83 -13.35 15.89
N LYS A 307 33.12 -12.04 16.00
CA LYS A 307 34.35 -11.55 16.64
C LYS A 307 34.45 -11.87 18.14
N VAL A 308 33.33 -12.03 18.84
CA VAL A 308 33.32 -12.42 20.27
C VAL A 308 33.55 -13.92 20.42
N SER A 309 32.93 -14.75 19.58
CA SER A 309 33.12 -16.20 19.60
C SER A 309 34.56 -16.63 19.29
N THR A 310 35.27 -15.91 18.42
CA THR A 310 36.70 -16.20 18.15
C THR A 310 37.65 -15.72 19.26
N LYS A 311 37.15 -14.97 20.25
CA LYS A 311 37.95 -14.42 21.36
C LYS A 311 37.76 -15.17 22.68
N GLU A 312 36.94 -16.22 22.74
CA GLU A 312 36.97 -17.12 23.89
C GLU A 312 38.31 -17.87 23.92
N PRO A 313 39.12 -17.72 24.98
CA PRO A 313 40.34 -18.48 25.10
C PRO A 313 39.99 -19.95 25.32
N ILE A 314 40.54 -20.81 24.47
CA ILE A 314 40.70 -22.23 24.74
C ILE A 314 41.55 -22.30 26.02
N ASN A 315 40.90 -22.50 27.16
CA ASN A 315 41.60 -22.87 28.39
C ASN A 315 42.13 -24.29 28.16
N VAL A 316 43.43 -24.38 27.88
CA VAL A 316 44.24 -25.60 27.99
C VAL A 316 44.70 -25.74 29.43
#